data_AF-A0A5B9MJP5-F1
#
_entry.id   AF-A0A5B9MJP5-F1
#
_cell.length_a   1.000
_cell.length_b   1.000
_cell.length_c   1.000
_cell.angle_alpha   90.00
_cell.angle_beta   90.00
_cell.angle_gamma   90.00
#
_symmetry.space_group_name_H-M   'P 1'
#
loop_
_entity.id
_entity.type
_entity.pdbx_description
1 polymer ?
#
loop_
_entity_poly.entity_id
_entity_poly.type
_entity_poly.pdbx_seq_one_letter_code
_entity_poly.pdbx_strand_id
1 'polypeptide(L)'
;MSINLRRIGVNSFVTETSRQQGQVVQRHLGSYKNPFVRFIYRKSELQKAITRVLRMEMNAIRSECREIEQTMKLLEALMNRFFVFLRLADTRFKEPSSMSKPDAPGQATQPVATKPDWERIDEALKVLPAKYAFGKLCRRADAGDPEAIRRLDELIEQAPEILESTADLIRFAKQAVLSGISSDSIVFTKAMMARLQGIEDKIKAEHVEDPILGLMAEVVAISQLDAMRCVMLVLNGHENKSDADHIQKLADRSVRRFVGIQQTYQRLVRQSRSRRVISYSRKTK
;
A
#
# COMPACT_ATOMS: atom_id res chain seq x y z
N MET A 1 5.47 -29.99 -24.33
CA MET A 1 6.09 -30.14 -25.66
C MET A 1 7.13 -29.05 -25.83
N SER A 2 8.30 -29.36 -26.38
CA SER A 2 9.35 -28.38 -26.68
C SER A 2 9.96 -28.65 -28.05
N ILE A 3 10.21 -27.61 -28.82
CA ILE A 3 10.89 -27.70 -30.12
C ILE A 3 12.30 -27.16 -29.95
N ASN A 4 13.31 -27.90 -30.40
CA ASN A 4 14.71 -27.57 -30.22
C ASN A 4 15.47 -27.69 -31.54
N LEU A 5 16.37 -26.74 -31.81
CA LEU A 5 17.34 -26.83 -32.88
C LEU A 5 18.53 -27.66 -32.40
N ARG A 6 18.90 -28.70 -33.15
CA ARG A 6 20.09 -29.50 -32.93
C ARG A 6 21.05 -29.31 -34.10
N ARG A 7 22.34 -29.27 -33.78
CA ARG A 7 23.42 -29.17 -34.76
C ARG A 7 24.27 -30.44 -34.65
N ILE A 8 24.42 -31.16 -35.77
CA ILE A 8 25.36 -32.28 -35.89
C ILE A 8 26.27 -31.95 -37.07
N GLY A 9 27.54 -31.66 -36.77
CA GLY A 9 28.51 -31.16 -37.74
C GLY A 9 28.04 -29.85 -38.40
N VAL A 10 27.97 -29.84 -39.72
CA VAL A 10 27.55 -28.69 -40.54
C VAL A 10 26.01 -28.59 -40.67
N ASN A 11 25.29 -29.66 -40.36
CA ASN A 11 23.85 -29.74 -40.54
C ASN A 11 23.09 -29.32 -39.27
N SER A 12 22.01 -28.57 -39.46
CA SER A 12 21.09 -28.17 -38.40
C SER A 12 19.71 -28.74 -38.69
N PHE A 13 19.08 -29.34 -37.68
CA PHE A 13 17.76 -29.95 -37.78
C PHE A 13 16.93 -29.69 -36.54
N VAL A 14 15.63 -29.72 -36.71
CA VAL A 14 14.67 -29.40 -35.66
C VAL A 14 14.10 -30.69 -35.11
N THR A 15 13.99 -30.76 -33.79
CA THR A 15 13.38 -31.89 -33.09
C THR A 15 12.29 -31.39 -32.15
N GLU A 16 11.27 -32.21 -31.98
CA GLU A 16 10.18 -32.01 -31.04
C GLU A 16 10.33 -33.01 -29.91
N THR A 17 10.22 -32.55 -28.67
CA THR A 17 10.18 -33.40 -27.48
C THR A 17 8.81 -33.25 -26.82
N SER A 18 8.09 -34.36 -26.62
CA SER A 18 6.77 -34.38 -25.97
C SER A 18 6.72 -35.50 -24.92
N ARG A 19 5.76 -35.42 -24.00
CA ARG A 19 5.46 -36.53 -23.09
C ARG A 19 4.21 -37.25 -23.59
N GLN A 20 4.31 -38.56 -23.80
CA GLN A 20 3.21 -39.42 -24.21
C GLN A 20 3.18 -40.62 -23.26
N GLN A 21 2.02 -40.87 -22.63
CA GLN A 21 1.83 -41.99 -21.67
C GLN A 21 2.92 -42.06 -20.58
N GLY A 22 3.37 -40.91 -20.06
CA GLY A 22 4.40 -40.83 -19.01
C GLY A 22 5.86 -40.92 -19.51
N GLN A 23 6.10 -41.27 -20.78
CA GLN A 23 7.44 -41.34 -21.37
C GLN A 23 7.78 -40.08 -22.17
N VAL A 24 9.07 -39.72 -22.20
CA VAL A 24 9.57 -38.60 -23.02
C VAL A 24 9.91 -39.13 -24.41
N VAL A 25 9.15 -38.68 -25.41
CA VAL A 25 9.33 -39.06 -26.82
C VAL A 25 9.95 -37.89 -27.56
N GLN A 26 10.97 -38.18 -28.37
CA GLN A 26 11.61 -37.20 -29.23
C GLN A 26 11.40 -37.55 -30.71
N ARG A 27 10.86 -36.60 -31.47
CA ARG A 27 10.57 -36.73 -32.91
C ARG A 27 11.46 -35.80 -33.71
N HIS A 28 12.02 -36.30 -34.81
CA HIS A 28 12.72 -35.47 -35.78
C HIS A 28 11.69 -34.77 -36.70
N LEU A 29 11.75 -33.44 -36.80
CA LEU A 29 10.85 -32.66 -37.65
C LEU A 29 11.44 -32.38 -39.04
N GLY A 30 12.77 -32.37 -39.16
CA GLY A 30 13.46 -32.20 -40.44
C GLY A 30 14.62 -31.21 -40.38
N SER A 31 15.25 -30.98 -41.53
CA SER A 31 16.35 -30.03 -41.70
C SER A 31 15.88 -28.58 -41.50
N TYR A 32 16.67 -27.76 -40.80
CA TYR A 32 16.42 -26.33 -40.63
C TYR A 32 16.53 -25.53 -41.94
N LYS A 33 17.16 -26.11 -42.98
CA LYS A 33 17.17 -25.50 -44.32
C LYS A 33 15.79 -25.53 -44.99
N ASN A 34 14.90 -26.45 -44.58
CA ASN A 34 13.54 -26.48 -45.08
C ASN A 34 12.75 -25.28 -44.52
N PRO A 35 12.14 -24.43 -45.36
CA PRO A 35 11.46 -23.21 -44.92
C PRO A 35 10.29 -23.48 -43.97
N PHE A 36 9.56 -24.59 -44.14
CA PHE A 36 8.45 -24.96 -43.26
C PHE A 36 8.94 -25.38 -41.87
N VAL A 37 10.00 -26.18 -41.81
CA VAL A 37 10.63 -26.59 -40.55
C VAL A 37 11.24 -25.39 -39.82
N ARG A 38 11.87 -24.48 -40.56
CA ARG A 38 12.37 -23.21 -40.04
C ARG A 38 11.26 -22.33 -39.46
N PHE A 39 10.11 -22.26 -40.14
CA PHE A 39 8.94 -21.53 -39.63
C PHE A 39 8.42 -22.12 -38.32
N ILE A 40 8.26 -23.45 -38.22
CA ILE A 40 7.83 -24.14 -37.00
C ILE A 40 8.77 -23.82 -35.82
N TYR A 41 10.08 -23.91 -36.04
CA TYR A 41 11.07 -23.56 -35.03
C TYR A 41 10.95 -22.09 -34.60
N ARG A 42 10.90 -21.15 -35.56
CA ARG A 42 10.78 -19.72 -35.28
C ARG A 42 9.50 -19.37 -34.52
N LYS A 43 8.37 -20.00 -34.87
CA LYS A 43 7.11 -19.87 -34.14
C LYS A 43 7.25 -20.35 -32.70
N SER A 44 7.90 -21.50 -32.48
CA SER A 44 8.17 -21.99 -31.12
C SER A 44 9.08 -21.07 -30.32
N GLU A 45 10.13 -20.51 -30.94
CA GLU A 45 11.04 -19.57 -30.27
C GLU A 45 10.34 -18.26 -29.93
N LEU A 46 9.52 -17.72 -30.85
CA LEU A 46 8.70 -16.55 -30.59
C LEU A 46 7.76 -16.79 -29.40
N GLN A 47 7.08 -17.94 -29.37
CA GLN A 47 6.19 -18.27 -28.27
C GLN A 47 6.95 -18.41 -26.93
N LYS A 48 8.13 -19.05 -26.93
CA LYS A 48 8.99 -19.10 -25.73
C LYS A 48 9.41 -17.70 -25.27
N ALA A 49 9.74 -16.80 -26.21
CA ALA A 49 10.11 -15.43 -25.91
C ALA A 49 8.94 -14.64 -25.30
N ILE A 50 7.75 -14.72 -25.90
CA ILE A 50 6.52 -14.11 -25.37
C ILE A 50 6.24 -14.62 -23.95
N THR A 51 6.23 -15.94 -23.74
CA THR A 51 6.01 -16.51 -22.41
C THR A 51 7.07 -16.08 -21.39
N ARG A 52 8.33 -15.91 -21.81
CA ARG A 52 9.39 -15.39 -20.93
C ARG A 52 9.12 -13.94 -20.53
N VAL A 53 8.77 -13.07 -21.48
CA VAL A 53 8.46 -11.66 -21.23
C VAL A 53 7.27 -11.55 -20.27
N LEU A 54 6.17 -12.26 -20.54
CA LEU A 54 4.98 -12.27 -19.67
C LEU A 54 5.30 -12.75 -18.26
N ARG A 55 6.17 -13.75 -18.09
CA ARG A 55 6.64 -14.19 -16.76
C ARG A 55 7.47 -13.12 -16.06
N MET A 56 8.33 -12.40 -16.78
CA MET A 56 9.13 -11.32 -16.21
C MET A 56 8.24 -10.17 -15.74
N GLU A 57 7.27 -9.76 -16.56
CA GLU A 57 6.27 -8.75 -16.20
C GLU A 57 5.45 -9.17 -14.98
N MET A 58 4.95 -10.41 -14.96
CA MET A 58 4.21 -10.94 -13.81
C MET A 58 5.04 -10.96 -12.52
N ASN A 59 6.32 -11.32 -12.61
CA ASN A 59 7.21 -11.30 -11.46
C ASN A 59 7.48 -9.88 -10.96
N ALA A 60 7.61 -8.89 -11.87
CA ALA A 60 7.73 -7.49 -11.51
C ALA A 60 6.47 -6.99 -10.77
N ILE A 61 5.29 -7.27 -11.32
CA ILE A 61 3.98 -6.93 -10.69
C ILE A 61 3.89 -7.56 -9.30
N ARG A 62 4.29 -8.83 -9.14
CA ARG A 62 4.28 -9.50 -7.83
C ARG A 62 5.25 -8.86 -6.83
N SER A 63 6.43 -8.45 -7.28
CA SER A 63 7.41 -7.79 -6.42
C SER A 63 6.85 -6.47 -5.90
N GLU A 64 6.35 -5.63 -6.81
CA GLU A 64 5.74 -4.35 -6.49
C GLU A 64 4.52 -4.52 -5.56
N CYS A 65 3.63 -5.48 -5.88
CA CYS A 65 2.47 -5.78 -5.03
C CYS A 65 2.86 -6.19 -3.62
N ARG A 66 3.98 -6.91 -3.42
CA ARG A 66 4.47 -7.29 -2.09
C ARG A 66 4.93 -6.08 -1.30
N GLU A 67 5.67 -5.16 -1.92
CA GLU A 67 6.17 -3.94 -1.27
C GLU A 67 5.01 -3.03 -0.86
N ILE A 68 4.04 -2.82 -1.76
CA ILE A 68 2.83 -2.05 -1.45
C ILE A 68 2.04 -2.77 -0.35
N GLU A 69 1.87 -4.09 -0.40
CA GLU A 69 1.13 -4.83 0.62
C GLU A 69 1.77 -4.72 2.02
N GLN A 70 3.10 -4.77 2.11
CA GLN A 70 3.83 -4.58 3.37
C GLN A 70 3.59 -3.17 3.94
N THR A 71 3.70 -2.16 3.09
CA THR A 71 3.44 -0.76 3.45
C THR A 71 2.01 -0.58 3.97
N MET A 72 1.03 -1.11 3.25
CA MET A 72 -0.37 -0.97 3.60
C MET A 72 -0.75 -1.74 4.87
N LYS A 73 -0.06 -2.83 5.20
CA LYS A 73 -0.25 -3.54 6.49
C LYS A 73 0.23 -2.71 7.67
N LEU A 74 1.36 -2.03 7.53
CA LEU A 74 1.85 -1.12 8.57
C LEU A 74 0.91 0.07 8.74
N LEU A 75 0.42 0.62 7.63
CA LEU A 75 -0.61 1.66 7.63
C LEU A 75 -1.88 1.20 8.36
N GLU A 76 -2.36 -0.02 8.09
CA GLU A 76 -3.51 -0.62 8.78
C GLU A 76 -3.26 -0.84 10.28
N ALA A 77 -2.06 -1.28 10.67
CA ALA A 77 -1.68 -1.45 12.08
C ALA A 77 -1.65 -0.11 12.83
N LEU A 78 -1.07 0.93 12.20
CA LEU A 78 -1.10 2.30 12.67
C LEU A 78 -2.54 2.79 12.86
N MET A 79 -3.47 2.44 11.96
CA MET A 79 -4.87 2.88 12.07
C MET A 79 -5.56 2.40 13.34
N ASN A 80 -5.25 1.20 13.79
CA ASN A 80 -5.81 0.66 15.03
C ASN A 80 -5.35 1.43 16.29
N ARG A 81 -4.27 2.23 16.16
CA ARG A 81 -3.67 3.02 17.25
C ARG A 81 -3.96 4.51 17.15
N PHE A 82 -4.58 4.98 16.06
CA PHE A 82 -4.81 6.41 15.83
C PHE A 82 -5.69 7.12 16.88
N PHE A 83 -6.53 6.35 17.59
CA PHE A 83 -7.28 6.86 18.74
C PHE A 83 -6.37 7.41 19.85
N VAL A 84 -5.18 6.85 20.01
CA VAL A 84 -4.19 7.29 21.01
C VAL A 84 -3.69 8.68 20.65
N PHE A 85 -3.29 8.92 19.39
CA PHE A 85 -2.90 10.27 18.93
C PHE A 85 -4.02 11.29 19.11
N LEU A 86 -5.24 10.94 18.73
CA LEU A 86 -6.39 11.85 18.88
C LEU A 86 -6.65 12.22 20.35
N ARG A 87 -6.33 11.33 21.29
CA ARG A 87 -6.44 11.59 22.73
C ARG A 87 -5.26 12.40 23.28
N LEU A 88 -4.03 12.11 22.85
CA LEU A 88 -2.84 12.85 23.24
C LEU A 88 -2.86 14.29 22.69
N ALA A 89 -3.40 14.45 21.47
CA ALA A 89 -3.59 15.76 20.84
C ALA A 89 -4.55 16.65 21.62
N ASP A 90 -5.70 16.12 22.04
CA ASP A 90 -6.70 16.82 22.88
C ASP A 90 -6.10 17.33 24.22
N THR A 91 -5.10 16.63 24.78
CA THR A 91 -4.54 16.98 26.09
C THR A 91 -3.51 18.10 26.05
N ARG A 92 -2.73 18.28 24.97
CA ARG A 92 -1.69 19.33 24.89
C ARG A 92 -1.31 19.85 23.50
N PHE A 93 -1.73 19.24 22.38
CA PHE A 93 -1.43 19.78 21.04
C PHE A 93 -2.39 20.92 20.70
N LYS A 94 -2.20 22.07 21.34
CA LYS A 94 -2.74 23.37 20.88
C LYS A 94 -1.73 24.12 20.01
N GLU A 95 -0.63 23.50 19.63
CA GLU A 95 0.25 24.08 18.64
C GLU A 95 -0.30 23.78 17.24
N PRO A 96 -0.49 24.80 16.41
CA PRO A 96 -0.86 24.59 15.02
C PRO A 96 0.21 23.71 14.39
N SER A 97 -0.23 22.59 13.81
CA SER A 97 0.62 21.74 12.98
C SER A 97 1.43 22.63 12.04
N SER A 98 2.75 22.50 12.08
CA SER A 98 3.69 23.19 11.17
C SER A 98 3.46 22.83 9.70
N MET A 99 2.57 21.89 9.40
CA MET A 99 2.22 21.43 8.06
C MET A 99 1.07 22.22 7.39
N SER A 100 0.50 23.24 8.04
CA SER A 100 -0.56 24.07 7.45
C SER A 100 -0.06 25.29 6.67
N LYS A 101 1.25 25.47 6.48
CA LYS A 101 1.73 26.48 5.53
C LYS A 101 1.66 25.92 4.11
N PRO A 102 0.85 26.50 3.21
CA PRO A 102 1.08 26.29 1.79
C PRO A 102 2.49 26.84 1.50
N ASP A 103 3.33 26.01 0.88
CA ASP A 103 4.64 26.41 0.40
C ASP A 103 4.50 27.76 -0.33
N ALA A 104 5.22 28.77 0.16
CA ALA A 104 5.42 29.98 -0.60
C ALA A 104 6.01 29.59 -1.98
N PRO A 105 5.66 30.28 -3.07
CA PRO A 105 6.16 29.94 -4.39
C PRO A 105 7.64 30.26 -4.47
N GLY A 106 8.48 29.27 -4.16
CA GLY A 106 9.93 29.43 -4.14
C GLY A 106 10.60 28.34 -3.31
N GLN A 107 11.06 27.29 -3.99
CA GLN A 107 12.10 26.36 -3.53
C GLN A 107 11.83 25.61 -2.21
N ALA A 108 11.15 24.47 -2.33
CA ALA A 108 11.54 23.27 -1.62
C ALA A 108 11.53 22.11 -2.61
N THR A 109 12.71 21.64 -2.99
CA THR A 109 12.85 20.33 -3.63
C THR A 109 12.19 19.34 -2.67
N GLN A 110 11.01 18.82 -3.04
CA GLN A 110 10.32 17.82 -2.23
C GLN A 110 11.35 16.74 -1.89
N PRO A 111 11.63 16.46 -0.59
CA PRO A 111 12.54 15.39 -0.25
C PRO A 111 11.96 14.13 -0.86
N VAL A 112 12.70 13.52 -1.81
CA VAL A 112 12.42 12.18 -2.32
C VAL A 112 12.10 11.32 -1.10
N ALA A 113 10.96 10.62 -1.05
CA ALA A 113 10.64 9.83 0.12
C ALA A 113 11.70 8.73 0.24
N THR A 114 12.62 8.94 1.17
CA THR A 114 13.60 7.94 1.55
C THR A 114 12.80 6.73 2.02
N LYS A 115 13.18 5.54 1.55
CA LYS A 115 12.54 4.28 1.96
C LYS A 115 12.37 4.31 3.49
N PRO A 116 11.14 4.20 4.01
CA PRO A 116 10.90 4.36 5.42
C PRO A 116 11.69 3.30 6.17
N ASP A 117 12.29 3.70 7.29
CA ASP A 117 12.93 2.77 8.20
C ASP A 117 11.83 1.91 8.85
N TRP A 118 11.59 0.76 8.22
CA TRP A 118 10.53 -0.17 8.61
C TRP A 118 10.70 -0.66 10.04
N GLU A 119 11.94 -0.82 10.50
CA GLU A 119 12.26 -1.27 11.85
C GLU A 119 11.91 -0.17 12.86
N ARG A 120 12.33 1.07 12.59
CA ARG A 120 11.99 2.23 13.43
C ARG A 120 10.48 2.48 13.52
N ILE A 121 9.75 2.33 12.41
CA ILE A 121 8.28 2.49 12.39
C ILE A 121 7.59 1.36 13.16
N ASP A 122 8.02 0.10 12.98
CA ASP A 122 7.46 -1.03 13.71
C ASP A 122 7.75 -0.93 15.22
N GLU A 123 8.94 -0.47 15.59
CA GLU A 123 9.30 -0.16 16.99
C GLU A 123 8.46 0.97 17.57
N ALA A 124 8.34 2.10 16.88
CA ALA A 124 7.48 3.22 17.30
C ALA A 124 6.02 2.79 17.47
N LEU A 125 5.54 1.91 16.58
CA LEU A 125 4.22 1.33 16.66
C LEU A 125 4.07 0.38 17.88
N LYS A 126 5.09 -0.39 18.25
CA LYS A 126 5.05 -1.27 19.45
C LYS A 126 4.92 -0.49 20.75
N VAL A 127 5.49 0.71 20.82
CA VAL A 127 5.43 1.58 22.01
C VAL A 127 4.00 2.05 22.30
N LEU A 128 3.17 2.21 21.27
CA LEU A 128 1.81 2.70 21.42
C LEU A 128 0.86 1.63 22.01
N PRO A 129 0.25 1.89 23.18
CA PRO A 129 -0.67 0.96 23.81
C PRO A 129 -1.95 0.79 22.98
N ALA A 130 -2.51 -0.42 23.00
CA ALA A 130 -3.81 -0.68 22.41
C ALA A 130 -4.91 0.19 23.06
N LYS A 131 -5.98 0.49 22.32
CA LYS A 131 -7.08 1.39 22.74
C LYS A 131 -7.59 1.13 24.17
N TYR A 132 -7.79 -0.14 24.54
CA TYR A 132 -8.29 -0.50 25.88
C TYR A 132 -7.24 -0.23 26.97
N ALA A 133 -5.99 -0.60 26.73
CA ALA A 133 -4.87 -0.37 27.64
C ALA A 133 -4.62 1.14 27.85
N PHE A 134 -4.67 1.92 26.76
CA PHE A 134 -4.57 3.38 26.83
C PHE A 134 -5.75 3.99 27.59
N GLY A 135 -6.98 3.54 27.34
CA GLY A 135 -8.15 4.01 28.09
C GLY A 135 -8.08 3.71 29.59
N LYS A 136 -7.51 2.56 29.98
CA LYS A 136 -7.25 2.22 31.39
C LYS A 136 -6.16 3.11 31.99
N LEU A 137 -5.09 3.40 31.23
CA LEU A 137 -4.03 4.31 31.64
C LEU A 137 -4.57 5.71 31.94
N CYS A 138 -5.35 6.28 31.01
CA CYS A 138 -5.97 7.60 31.22
C CYS A 138 -6.86 7.62 32.47
N ARG A 139 -7.71 6.61 32.67
CA ARG A 139 -8.58 6.55 33.87
C ARG A 139 -7.79 6.46 35.17
N ARG A 140 -6.65 5.76 35.18
CA ARG A 140 -5.76 5.69 36.36
C ARG A 140 -5.08 7.02 36.60
N ALA A 141 -4.60 7.68 35.55
CA ALA A 141 -4.02 9.02 35.64
C ALA A 141 -5.05 10.04 36.15
N ASP A 142 -6.28 10.01 35.63
CA ASP A 142 -7.40 10.85 36.10
C ASP A 142 -7.75 10.59 37.58
N ALA A 143 -7.51 9.37 38.07
CA ALA A 143 -7.69 9.00 39.47
C ALA A 143 -6.50 9.37 40.37
N GLY A 144 -5.47 10.05 39.84
CA GLY A 144 -4.31 10.52 40.59
C GLY A 144 -3.20 9.49 40.79
N ASP A 145 -3.18 8.39 40.03
CA ASP A 145 -2.12 7.37 40.10
C ASP A 145 -0.80 7.91 39.53
N PRO A 146 0.26 8.10 40.36
CA PRO A 146 1.49 8.75 39.94
C PRO A 146 2.26 7.96 38.87
N GLU A 147 2.19 6.62 38.89
CA GLU A 147 2.86 5.80 37.86
C GLU A 147 2.10 5.84 36.53
N ALA A 148 0.76 5.98 36.58
CA ALA A 148 -0.04 6.16 35.37
C ALA A 148 0.16 7.55 34.75
N ILE A 149 0.34 8.58 35.57
CA ILE A 149 0.67 9.94 35.13
C ILE A 149 2.05 9.96 34.46
N ARG A 150 3.08 9.40 35.12
CA ARG A 150 4.45 9.33 34.58
C ARG A 150 4.50 8.66 33.20
N ARG A 151 3.82 7.52 33.05
CA ARG A 151 3.73 6.82 31.74
C ARG A 151 2.95 7.60 30.69
N LEU A 152 1.95 8.38 31.09
CA LEU A 152 1.22 9.24 30.16
C LEU A 152 2.10 10.39 29.68
N ASP A 153 2.91 10.98 30.58
CA ASP A 153 3.87 12.03 30.24
C ASP A 153 4.97 11.52 29.30
N GLU A 154 5.55 10.33 29.56
CA GLU A 154 6.51 9.68 28.65
C GLU A 154 5.93 9.47 27.23
N LEU A 155 4.66 9.05 27.14
CA LEU A 155 3.97 8.90 25.85
C LEU A 155 3.71 10.23 25.15
N ILE A 156 3.51 11.31 25.91
CA ILE A 156 3.35 12.66 25.36
C ILE A 156 4.68 13.16 24.80
N GLU A 157 5.78 12.94 25.50
CA GLU A 157 7.13 13.33 25.05
C GLU A 157 7.53 12.62 23.75
N GLN A 158 7.16 11.34 23.59
CA GLN A 158 7.45 10.57 22.39
C GLN A 158 6.49 10.85 21.22
N ALA A 159 5.33 11.48 21.48
CA ALA A 159 4.28 11.66 20.47
C ALA A 159 4.71 12.41 19.19
N PRO A 160 5.52 13.49 19.24
CA PRO A 160 5.94 14.23 18.05
C PRO A 160 6.73 13.36 17.05
N GLU A 161 7.71 12.60 17.53
CA GLU A 161 8.54 11.73 16.68
C GLU A 161 7.71 10.62 16.04
N ILE A 162 6.74 10.07 16.78
CA ILE A 162 5.84 9.04 16.27
C ILE A 162 4.89 9.65 15.22
N LEU A 163 4.42 10.88 15.40
CA LEU A 163 3.59 11.58 14.41
C LEU A 163 4.37 11.91 13.13
N GLU A 164 5.64 12.32 13.24
CA GLU A 164 6.52 12.53 12.08
C GLU A 164 6.74 11.22 11.32
N SER A 165 7.09 10.15 12.03
CA SER A 165 7.24 8.81 11.46
C SER A 165 5.96 8.31 10.80
N THR A 166 4.80 8.67 11.36
CA THR A 166 3.47 8.37 10.80
C THR A 166 3.23 9.14 9.50
N ALA A 167 3.52 10.43 9.47
CA ALA A 167 3.38 11.26 8.27
C ALA A 167 4.28 10.75 7.13
N ASP A 168 5.51 10.34 7.45
CA ASP A 168 6.42 9.73 6.49
C ASP A 168 5.90 8.39 5.95
N LEU A 169 5.35 7.53 6.81
CA LEU A 169 4.71 6.29 6.37
C LEU A 169 3.54 6.55 5.41
N ILE A 170 2.69 7.54 5.72
CA ILE A 170 1.55 7.94 4.87
C ILE A 170 2.06 8.45 3.52
N ARG A 171 3.07 9.32 3.53
CA ARG A 171 3.69 9.87 2.32
C ARG A 171 4.30 8.77 1.44
N PHE A 172 5.02 7.83 2.05
CA PHE A 172 5.58 6.69 1.34
C PHE A 172 4.49 5.78 0.77
N ALA A 173 3.45 5.45 1.54
CA ALA A 173 2.32 4.66 1.08
C ALA A 173 1.61 5.30 -0.12
N LYS A 174 1.39 6.62 -0.06
CA LYS A 174 0.83 7.41 -1.16
C LYS A 174 1.67 7.29 -2.42
N GLN A 175 2.98 7.47 -2.32
CA GLN A 175 3.90 7.35 -3.46
C GLN A 175 3.95 5.92 -4.02
N ALA A 176 4.03 4.91 -3.16
CA ALA A 176 4.09 3.51 -3.57
C ALA A 176 2.81 3.08 -4.32
N VAL A 177 1.63 3.46 -3.81
CA VAL A 177 0.36 3.16 -4.48
C VAL A 177 0.21 3.95 -5.78
N LEU A 178 0.66 5.20 -5.83
CA LEU A 178 0.63 6.03 -7.04
C LEU A 178 1.54 5.50 -8.15
N SER A 179 2.79 5.10 -7.82
CA SER A 179 3.70 4.47 -8.77
C SER A 179 3.13 3.14 -9.27
N GLY A 180 2.61 2.31 -8.37
CA GLY A 180 2.05 1.01 -8.74
C GLY A 180 0.76 1.05 -9.56
N ILE A 181 0.01 2.17 -9.56
CA ILE A 181 -1.15 2.32 -10.44
C ILE A 181 -0.79 3.00 -11.77
N SER A 182 0.28 3.80 -11.81
CA SER A 182 0.66 4.55 -13.00
C SER A 182 1.70 3.86 -13.87
N SER A 183 2.35 2.79 -13.40
CA SER A 183 3.45 2.12 -14.10
C SER A 183 4.47 3.14 -14.62
N ASP A 184 4.80 4.12 -13.77
CA ASP A 184 5.72 5.23 -14.02
C ASP A 184 5.33 6.19 -15.16
N SER A 185 4.09 6.14 -15.65
CA SER A 185 3.56 7.13 -16.59
C SER A 185 3.33 8.48 -15.90
N ILE A 186 4.10 9.50 -16.29
CA ILE A 186 4.00 10.86 -15.72
C ILE A 186 2.58 11.42 -15.83
N VAL A 187 1.93 11.23 -16.98
CA VAL A 187 0.57 11.74 -17.22
C VAL A 187 -0.43 11.04 -16.32
N PHE A 188 -0.31 9.71 -16.20
CA PHE A 188 -1.21 8.94 -15.36
C PHE A 188 -0.98 9.21 -13.87
N THR A 189 0.27 9.35 -13.43
CA THR A 189 0.61 9.77 -12.07
C THR A 189 -0.04 11.10 -11.72
N LYS A 190 0.05 12.12 -12.58
CA LYS A 190 -0.61 13.42 -12.36
C LYS A 190 -2.13 13.30 -12.27
N ALA A 191 -2.75 12.53 -13.16
CA ALA A 191 -4.19 12.30 -13.14
C ALA A 191 -4.64 11.59 -11.85
N MET A 192 -3.88 10.58 -11.42
CA MET A 192 -4.17 9.82 -10.20
C MET A 192 -3.91 10.62 -8.94
N MET A 193 -2.91 11.50 -8.93
CA MET A 193 -2.70 12.48 -7.85
C MET A 193 -3.89 13.43 -7.73
N ALA A 194 -4.37 14.00 -8.84
CA ALA A 194 -5.53 14.88 -8.84
C ALA A 194 -6.80 14.15 -8.37
N ARG A 195 -6.98 12.89 -8.80
CA ARG A 195 -8.09 12.04 -8.32
C ARG A 195 -7.99 11.78 -6.82
N LEU A 196 -6.80 11.47 -6.33
CA LEU A 196 -6.55 11.22 -4.91
C LEU A 196 -6.84 12.48 -4.09
N GLN A 197 -6.39 13.64 -4.54
CA GLN A 197 -6.72 14.93 -3.93
C GLN A 197 -8.24 15.15 -3.85
N GLY A 198 -8.97 14.91 -4.95
CA GLY A 198 -10.42 15.03 -4.95
C GLY A 198 -11.14 14.02 -4.03
N ILE A 199 -10.53 12.86 -3.74
CA ILE A 199 -11.04 11.92 -2.73
C ILE A 199 -10.76 12.47 -1.32
N GLU A 200 -9.54 12.93 -1.07
CA GLU A 200 -9.15 13.54 0.20
C GLU A 200 -10.05 14.72 0.55
N ASP A 201 -10.28 15.64 -0.39
CA ASP A 201 -11.11 16.83 -0.20
C ASP A 201 -12.56 16.45 0.17
N LYS A 202 -13.12 15.43 -0.48
CA LYS A 202 -14.46 14.92 -0.16
C LYS A 202 -14.55 14.35 1.25
N ILE A 203 -13.53 13.60 1.68
CA ILE A 203 -13.48 13.03 3.04
C ILE A 203 -13.23 14.14 4.07
N LYS A 204 -12.36 15.10 3.74
CA LYS A 204 -12.04 16.26 4.58
C LYS A 204 -13.26 17.16 4.80
N ALA A 205 -14.13 17.31 3.80
CA ALA A 205 -15.39 18.05 3.94
C ALA A 205 -16.35 17.47 5.02
N GLU A 206 -16.19 16.21 5.43
CA GLU A 206 -17.04 15.58 6.45
C GLU A 206 -16.66 15.96 7.89
N HIS A 207 -15.54 16.67 8.11
CA HIS A 207 -15.08 17.03 9.45
C HIS A 207 -14.47 18.44 9.51
N VAL A 208 -14.48 19.03 10.70
CA VAL A 208 -13.81 20.32 10.96
C VAL A 208 -12.29 20.10 10.90
N GLU A 209 -11.54 21.11 10.46
CA GLU A 209 -10.07 21.11 10.44
C GLU A 209 -9.48 20.58 11.75
N ASP A 210 -9.07 19.31 11.71
CA ASP A 210 -8.45 18.57 12.80
C ASP A 210 -7.28 17.81 12.15
N PRO A 211 -6.02 18.18 12.46
CA PRO A 211 -4.86 17.63 11.78
C PRO A 211 -4.79 16.10 11.84
N ILE A 212 -5.24 15.50 12.94
CA ILE A 212 -5.24 14.05 13.12
C ILE A 212 -6.32 13.40 12.24
N LEU A 213 -7.52 13.99 12.16
CA LEU A 213 -8.54 13.52 11.22
C LEU A 213 -8.15 13.78 9.75
N GLY A 214 -7.35 14.82 9.48
CA GLY A 214 -6.75 15.08 8.17
C GLY A 214 -5.82 13.96 7.72
N LEU A 215 -4.89 13.54 8.58
CA LEU A 215 -4.02 12.37 8.33
C LEU A 215 -4.84 11.09 8.12
N MET A 216 -5.90 10.89 8.91
CA MET A 216 -6.79 9.74 8.73
C MET A 216 -7.49 9.76 7.38
N ALA A 217 -7.96 10.92 6.92
CA ALA A 217 -8.62 11.08 5.64
C ALA A 217 -7.68 10.72 4.48
N GLU A 218 -6.40 11.10 4.58
CA GLU A 218 -5.37 10.71 3.62
C GLU A 218 -5.16 9.20 3.59
N VAL A 219 -5.12 8.53 4.74
CA VAL A 219 -5.04 7.07 4.80
C VAL A 219 -6.25 6.40 4.16
N VAL A 220 -7.47 6.90 4.43
CA VAL A 220 -8.69 6.39 3.77
C VAL A 220 -8.56 6.52 2.25
N ALA A 221 -8.14 7.69 1.77
CA ALA A 221 -7.98 7.95 0.34
C ALA A 221 -6.91 7.03 -0.31
N ILE A 222 -5.76 6.84 0.34
CA ILE A 222 -4.70 5.92 -0.12
C ILE A 222 -5.22 4.47 -0.16
N SER A 223 -5.96 4.04 0.87
CA SER A 223 -6.51 2.68 0.91
C SER A 223 -7.59 2.43 -0.15
N GLN A 224 -8.38 3.46 -0.49
CA GLN A 224 -9.30 3.41 -1.62
C GLN A 224 -8.55 3.28 -2.94
N LEU A 225 -7.46 4.02 -3.10
CA LEU A 225 -6.62 3.98 -4.30
C LEU A 225 -5.94 2.61 -4.47
N ASP A 226 -5.42 2.02 -3.40
CA ASP A 226 -4.86 0.65 -3.42
C ASP A 226 -5.93 -0.39 -3.78
N ALA A 227 -7.15 -0.24 -3.26
CA ALA A 227 -8.26 -1.09 -3.63
C ALA A 227 -8.59 -0.98 -5.13
N MET A 228 -8.63 0.23 -5.69
CA MET A 228 -8.80 0.44 -7.12
C MET A 228 -7.67 -0.20 -7.94
N ARG A 229 -6.41 0.01 -7.55
CA ARG A 229 -5.23 -0.58 -8.20
C ARG A 229 -5.34 -2.10 -8.27
N CYS A 230 -5.65 -2.75 -7.14
CA CYS A 230 -5.76 -4.20 -7.10
C CYS A 230 -6.93 -4.73 -7.96
N VAL A 231 -8.07 -4.03 -7.98
CA VAL A 231 -9.20 -4.39 -8.84
C VAL A 231 -8.85 -4.21 -10.32
N MET A 232 -8.13 -3.15 -10.69
CA MET A 232 -7.64 -2.97 -12.06
C MET A 232 -6.69 -4.09 -12.49
N LEU A 233 -5.83 -4.58 -11.58
CA LEU A 233 -4.97 -5.73 -11.86
C LEU A 233 -5.78 -7.00 -12.17
N VAL A 234 -6.87 -7.25 -11.43
CA VAL A 234 -7.79 -8.36 -11.73
C VAL A 234 -8.40 -8.21 -13.14
N LEU A 235 -8.81 -6.99 -13.50
CA LEU A 235 -9.44 -6.71 -14.80
C LEU A 235 -8.49 -6.86 -16.00
N ASN A 236 -7.18 -6.70 -15.80
CA ASN A 236 -6.18 -6.86 -16.87
C ASN A 236 -6.10 -8.31 -17.39
N GLY A 237 -6.64 -9.28 -16.65
CA GLY A 237 -6.64 -10.69 -17.04
C GLY A 237 -5.27 -11.34 -16.89
N HIS A 238 -5.26 -12.64 -16.61
CA HIS A 238 -4.04 -13.40 -16.40
C HIS A 238 -4.12 -14.76 -17.10
N GLU A 239 -3.05 -15.15 -17.80
CA GLU A 239 -3.00 -16.39 -18.57
C GLU A 239 -3.11 -17.65 -17.69
N ASN A 240 -2.57 -17.60 -16.46
CA ASN A 240 -2.55 -18.73 -15.54
C ASN A 240 -3.53 -18.54 -14.40
N LYS A 241 -4.29 -19.60 -14.09
CA LYS A 241 -5.22 -19.62 -12.93
C LYS A 241 -4.54 -19.25 -11.61
N SER A 242 -3.30 -19.73 -11.38
CA SER A 242 -2.58 -19.41 -10.15
C SER A 242 -2.28 -17.92 -10.00
N ASP A 243 -2.03 -17.21 -11.10
CA ASP A 243 -1.79 -15.77 -11.10
C ASP A 243 -3.10 -15.02 -10.83
N ALA A 244 -4.17 -15.43 -11.52
CA ALA A 244 -5.51 -14.90 -11.31
C ALA A 244 -5.98 -15.06 -9.85
N ASP A 245 -5.85 -16.24 -9.27
CA ASP A 245 -6.23 -16.51 -7.88
C ASP A 245 -5.40 -15.67 -6.87
N HIS A 246 -4.12 -15.44 -7.16
CA HIS A 246 -3.25 -14.61 -6.32
C HIS A 246 -3.68 -13.14 -6.34
N ILE A 247 -3.90 -12.58 -7.53
CA ILE A 247 -4.28 -11.19 -7.71
C ILE A 247 -5.71 -10.93 -7.21
N GLN A 248 -6.63 -11.87 -7.40
CA GLN A 248 -7.97 -11.80 -6.80
C GLN A 248 -7.90 -11.73 -5.27
N LYS A 249 -7.10 -12.61 -4.63
CA LYS A 249 -6.90 -12.57 -3.18
C LYS A 249 -6.24 -11.26 -2.71
N LEU A 250 -5.42 -10.63 -3.54
CA LEU A 250 -4.85 -9.33 -3.25
C LEU A 250 -5.95 -8.25 -3.25
N ALA A 251 -6.79 -8.23 -4.28
CA ALA A 251 -7.94 -7.31 -4.38
C ALA A 251 -8.95 -7.50 -3.23
N ASP A 252 -9.28 -8.74 -2.87
CA ASP A 252 -10.18 -9.01 -1.75
C ASP A 252 -9.61 -8.52 -0.41
N ARG A 253 -8.27 -8.55 -0.26
CA ARG A 253 -7.59 -8.04 0.95
C ARG A 253 -7.56 -6.51 0.95
N SER A 254 -7.23 -5.86 -0.17
CA SER A 254 -7.20 -4.40 -0.26
C SER A 254 -8.59 -3.78 -0.05
N VAL A 255 -9.64 -4.39 -0.61
CA VAL A 255 -11.03 -3.94 -0.41
C VAL A 255 -11.45 -4.09 1.06
N ARG A 256 -11.17 -5.24 1.69
CA ARG A 256 -11.47 -5.44 3.11
C ARG A 256 -10.72 -4.44 4.00
N ARG A 257 -9.44 -4.19 3.71
CA ARG A 257 -8.64 -3.18 4.41
C ARG A 257 -9.26 -1.79 4.28
N PHE A 258 -9.60 -1.36 3.06
CA PHE A 258 -10.27 -0.08 2.81
C PHE A 258 -11.54 0.07 3.65
N VAL A 259 -12.43 -0.94 3.61
CA VAL A 259 -13.67 -0.93 4.40
C VAL A 259 -13.38 -0.83 5.90
N GLY A 260 -12.41 -1.58 6.42
CA GLY A 260 -12.01 -1.53 7.83
C GLY A 260 -11.45 -0.16 8.26
N ILE A 261 -10.59 0.44 7.43
CA ILE A 261 -10.02 1.77 7.64
C ILE A 261 -11.13 2.83 7.61
N GLN A 262 -12.00 2.80 6.61
CA GLN A 262 -13.13 3.72 6.48
C GLN A 262 -14.08 3.65 7.68
N GLN A 263 -14.42 2.44 8.15
CA GLN A 263 -15.25 2.26 9.35
C GLN A 263 -14.57 2.79 10.61
N THR A 264 -13.24 2.67 10.71
CA THR A 264 -12.46 3.19 11.84
C THR A 264 -12.45 4.72 11.82
N TYR A 265 -12.24 5.31 10.65
CA TYR A 265 -12.34 6.75 10.44
C TYR A 265 -13.72 7.31 10.83
N GLN A 266 -14.80 6.72 10.33
CA GLN A 266 -16.16 7.15 10.68
C GLN A 266 -16.43 7.07 12.20
N ARG A 267 -15.90 6.04 12.88
CA ARG A 267 -15.97 5.92 14.34
C ARG A 267 -15.22 7.06 15.04
N LEU A 268 -14.07 7.47 14.54
CA LEU A 268 -13.27 8.57 15.09
C LEU A 268 -13.95 9.93 14.89
N VAL A 269 -14.48 10.19 13.68
CA VAL A 269 -15.25 11.42 13.40
C VAL A 269 -16.44 11.57 14.36
N ARG A 270 -17.21 10.49 14.57
CA ARG A 270 -18.33 10.49 15.54
C ARG A 270 -17.87 10.78 16.98
N GLN A 271 -16.74 10.20 17.39
CA GLN A 271 -16.19 10.43 18.74
C GLN A 271 -15.68 11.86 18.92
N SER A 272 -15.01 12.42 17.92
CA SER A 272 -14.54 13.82 17.95
C SER A 272 -15.72 14.79 18.07
N ARG A 273 -16.79 14.59 17.28
CA ARG A 273 -18.03 15.38 17.38
C ARG A 273 -18.66 15.31 18.77
N SER A 274 -18.82 14.10 19.32
CA SER A 274 -19.42 13.90 20.67
C SER A 274 -18.62 14.59 21.77
N ARG A 275 -17.29 14.56 21.72
CA ARG A 275 -16.42 15.22 22.72
C ARG A 275 -16.54 16.73 22.69
N ARG A 276 -16.61 17.35 21.51
CA ARG A 276 -16.75 18.81 21.40
C ARG A 276 -18.09 19.31 21.98
N VAL A 277 -19.18 18.57 21.78
CA VAL A 277 -20.48 18.91 22.40
C VAL A 277 -20.36 18.97 23.94
N ILE A 278 -19.62 18.03 24.54
CA ILE A 278 -19.40 17.98 25.99
C ILE A 278 -18.49 19.11 26.48
N SER A 279 -17.43 19.46 25.73
CA SER A 279 -16.52 20.55 26.11
C SER A 279 -17.16 21.93 25.99
N TYR A 280 -18.01 22.16 24.98
CA TYR A 280 -18.82 23.38 24.88
C TYR A 280 -19.82 23.50 26.03
N SER A 281 -20.49 22.41 26.42
CA SER A 281 -21.42 22.40 27.56
C SER A 281 -20.77 22.64 28.93
N ARG A 282 -19.46 22.38 29.08
CA ARG A 282 -18.72 22.66 30.33
C ARG A 282 -18.19 24.09 30.41
N LYS A 283 -18.03 24.79 29.29
CA LYS A 283 -17.58 26.19 29.27
C LYS A 283 -18.72 27.21 29.45
N THR A 284 -19.97 26.77 29.34
CA THR A 284 -21.17 27.60 29.51
C THR A 284 -21.81 27.48 30.91
N LYS A 285 -21.04 27.05 31.92
CA LYS A 285 -21.43 27.06 33.32
C LYS A 285 -20.43 27.85 34.16
#